data_AF-A0A9R0SYX2-F1
#
_entry.id   AF-A0A9R0SYX2-F1
#
_cell.length_a   1.000
_cell.length_b   1.000
_cell.length_c   1.000
_cell.angle_alpha   90.00
_cell.angle_beta   90.00
_cell.angle_gamma   90.00
#
_symmetry.space_group_name_H-M   'P 1'
#
loop_
_entity.id
_entity.type
_entity.pdbx_description
1 polymer ?
#
loop_
_entity_poly.entity_id
_entity_poly.type
_entity_poly.pdbx_seq_one_letter_code
_entity_poly.pdbx_strand_id
1 'polypeptide(L)'
;MKRMGSKQVLVPTVSCLLLLFCLGCKCLALELEATQTATLKVDASSQLARKIPDTLFGMFFEEINHAGAGGIWAELVSNRGFEAGGLHTPSNIDPWSIIGDDASIFVVTDRTSCFSRNIIALRMEVLCDECPAGGVGIYNPGFWGMNIEDGKSYNLVMYVKSAEAADLTVSLASSDGLQKLASVTVPVAGTSNWTKVEQKLIAKGTNRTSRLQITSNKKGVVWFDQVSLMPSDTFKGHGFRTELISMLLDLKPRFLRFPGGCFVEGEWLRNAFRWRESIGPWEERPGHFGDVWHYWTDDGLGYYEFLQLSEDLGAAPIWVFNNGISHNDEVSTAAIAPFVKDVLDSLEFARGSANSTWGSVRAAMGHPEPFPVKYVAIGNEDCGKKYYLGNYLKFYNAIRESYPDIQMISNCDGSSKPLDHPADLYDFHVYTDSKTLFNMKGTFDKTSRTGPKAFVSEYAVWRTDAGRGSLLGSLAEAAFLTGLEKNSDIVQMASYAPLFVNDNDQTWNPDAIVFNSWQQYGTPSYWMQKFFRESSGAMIHPITISSSYSGSLAASAITWQDSGNSFLKVKIVNFGPDTVSLTISVSGLQVSINALGSNATVLTSSNVKDENSFSNPNKVKWCQQTNLCP
;
A
#
# COMPACT_ATOMS: atom_id res chain seq x y z
N MET A 1 -62.48 16.47 -39.79
CA MET A 1 -63.84 16.54 -40.39
C MET A 1 -63.87 15.64 -41.64
N LYS A 2 -64.99 14.93 -41.91
CA LYS A 2 -65.42 14.27 -43.18
C LYS A 2 -64.35 13.98 -44.27
N ARG A 3 -63.99 12.73 -44.64
CA ARG A 3 -64.74 11.62 -45.32
C ARG A 3 -64.33 11.45 -46.81
N MET A 4 -64.00 10.19 -47.16
CA MET A 4 -64.26 9.46 -48.43
C MET A 4 -63.38 9.78 -49.67
N GLY A 5 -63.03 8.84 -50.57
CA GLY A 5 -63.23 7.38 -50.65
C GLY A 5 -62.45 6.80 -51.87
N SER A 6 -61.90 5.58 -51.79
CA SER A 6 -62.46 4.30 -52.32
C SER A 6 -62.30 4.02 -53.85
N LYS A 7 -61.58 2.93 -54.17
CA LYS A 7 -61.78 1.89 -55.23
C LYS A 7 -60.52 0.97 -55.25
N GLN A 8 -60.47 -0.26 -54.70
CA GLN A 8 -61.15 -1.55 -55.00
C GLN A 8 -60.79 -2.24 -56.34
N VAL A 9 -60.93 -3.60 -56.31
CA VAL A 9 -60.54 -4.66 -57.29
C VAL A 9 -59.08 -5.15 -57.05
N LEU A 10 -58.77 -6.44 -56.77
CA LEU A 10 -59.59 -7.66 -56.51
C LEU A 10 -58.86 -8.65 -55.55
N VAL A 11 -59.50 -9.80 -55.24
CA VAL A 11 -59.09 -10.96 -54.40
C VAL A 11 -59.65 -12.23 -55.10
N PRO A 12 -58.97 -13.41 -55.20
CA PRO A 12 -59.11 -14.52 -54.20
C PRO A 12 -57.91 -15.52 -54.18
N THR A 13 -57.76 -16.58 -53.35
CA THR A 13 -58.27 -17.11 -52.04
C THR A 13 -57.22 -18.17 -51.58
N VAL A 14 -57.10 -18.65 -50.34
CA VAL A 14 -57.95 -19.70 -49.68
C VAL A 14 -57.46 -19.90 -48.22
N SER A 15 -58.42 -19.93 -47.28
CA SER A 15 -58.60 -20.76 -46.05
C SER A 15 -57.41 -21.42 -45.28
N CYS A 16 -57.47 -21.72 -43.96
CA CYS A 16 -58.51 -21.55 -42.94
C CYS A 16 -57.95 -21.60 -41.50
N LEU A 17 -58.84 -21.32 -40.52
CA LEU A 17 -58.61 -21.35 -39.07
C LEU A 17 -58.14 -22.71 -38.51
N LEU A 18 -57.45 -22.68 -37.35
CA LEU A 18 -57.99 -23.27 -36.10
C LEU A 18 -57.20 -22.83 -34.85
N LEU A 19 -57.90 -22.21 -33.89
CA LEU A 19 -57.47 -21.97 -32.52
C LEU A 19 -57.92 -23.16 -31.66
N LEU A 20 -57.02 -23.79 -30.88
CA LEU A 20 -57.42 -24.71 -29.82
C LEU A 20 -56.43 -24.70 -28.66
N PHE A 21 -57.00 -24.79 -27.46
CA PHE A 21 -56.37 -24.74 -26.14
C PHE A 21 -55.13 -25.62 -25.96
N CYS A 22 -54.13 -25.10 -25.23
CA CYS A 22 -53.16 -25.87 -24.45
C CYS A 22 -52.82 -25.13 -23.14
N LEU A 23 -53.68 -25.26 -22.12
CA LEU A 23 -53.21 -25.12 -20.73
C LEU A 23 -52.61 -26.46 -20.31
N GLY A 24 -51.48 -26.43 -19.58
CA GLY A 24 -51.04 -27.56 -18.77
C GLY A 24 -49.71 -28.20 -19.16
N CYS A 25 -48.61 -27.46 -18.99
CA CYS A 25 -47.37 -27.95 -18.36
C CYS A 25 -46.39 -26.79 -18.15
N LYS A 26 -46.47 -26.12 -16.99
CA LYS A 26 -45.28 -25.46 -16.45
C LYS A 26 -44.36 -26.55 -15.92
N CYS A 27 -43.56 -27.14 -16.79
CA CYS A 27 -42.37 -27.83 -16.33
C CYS A 27 -41.51 -26.79 -15.62
N LEU A 28 -41.38 -26.94 -14.30
CA LEU A 28 -40.22 -26.40 -13.59
C LEU A 28 -39.02 -27.16 -14.13
N ALA A 29 -38.42 -26.63 -15.20
CA ALA A 29 -37.05 -26.96 -15.53
C ALA A 29 -36.21 -26.46 -14.35
N LEU A 30 -35.89 -27.37 -13.44
CA LEU A 30 -34.63 -27.24 -12.71
C LEU A 30 -33.55 -27.22 -13.79
N GLU A 31 -32.93 -26.05 -13.98
CA GLU A 31 -31.66 -25.98 -14.68
C GLU A 31 -30.68 -26.82 -13.85
N LEU A 32 -30.46 -28.04 -14.31
CA LEU A 32 -29.47 -28.92 -13.75
C LEU A 32 -28.12 -28.31 -14.15
N GLU A 33 -27.49 -27.55 -13.25
CA GLU A 33 -26.15 -26.99 -13.48
C GLU A 33 -25.23 -28.13 -13.96
N ALA A 34 -24.82 -28.06 -15.22
CA ALA A 34 -24.07 -29.11 -15.86
C ALA A 34 -22.66 -29.14 -15.28
N THR A 35 -22.47 -29.93 -14.22
CA THR A 35 -21.19 -30.06 -13.50
C THR A 35 -20.09 -30.39 -14.49
N GLN A 36 -19.21 -29.42 -14.73
CA GLN A 36 -18.12 -29.58 -15.68
C GLN A 36 -17.12 -30.57 -15.10
N THR A 37 -16.48 -31.37 -15.95
CA THR A 37 -15.43 -32.30 -15.50
C THR A 37 -14.07 -31.84 -16.00
N ALA A 38 -13.06 -31.95 -15.15
CA ALA A 38 -11.69 -31.62 -15.49
C ALA A 38 -10.72 -32.63 -14.86
N THR A 39 -9.62 -32.93 -15.56
CA THR A 39 -8.49 -33.65 -14.98
C THR A 39 -7.28 -32.71 -14.92
N LEU A 40 -6.69 -32.55 -13.74
CA LEU A 40 -5.42 -31.85 -13.54
C LEU A 40 -4.33 -32.91 -13.29
N LYS A 41 -3.42 -33.05 -14.24
CA LYS A 41 -2.20 -33.87 -14.08
C LYS A 41 -1.08 -32.98 -13.57
N VAL A 42 -0.34 -33.46 -12.57
CA VAL A 42 0.87 -32.85 -12.03
C VAL A 42 2.01 -33.85 -12.17
N ASP A 43 3.04 -33.49 -12.92
CA ASP A 43 4.26 -34.31 -12.98
C ASP A 43 5.28 -33.77 -11.99
N ALA A 44 5.27 -34.30 -10.77
CA ALA A 44 6.14 -33.87 -9.68
C ALA A 44 7.53 -34.55 -9.73
N SER A 45 7.95 -35.01 -10.91
CA SER A 45 9.26 -35.62 -11.15
C SER A 45 10.38 -34.60 -10.94
N SER A 46 11.34 -34.92 -10.07
CA SER A 46 12.45 -34.01 -9.74
C SER A 46 13.26 -33.50 -10.95
N GLN A 47 13.38 -34.28 -12.03
CA GLN A 47 14.08 -33.86 -13.25
C GLN A 47 13.33 -32.82 -14.11
N LEU A 48 12.04 -32.59 -13.87
CA LEU A 48 11.24 -31.56 -14.56
C LEU A 48 10.90 -30.36 -13.66
N ALA A 49 11.17 -30.50 -12.36
CA ALA A 49 10.96 -29.45 -11.38
C ALA A 49 11.97 -28.31 -11.58
N ARG A 50 11.51 -27.06 -11.46
CA ARG A 50 12.40 -25.87 -11.53
C ARG A 50 12.30 -25.08 -10.24
N LYS A 51 13.41 -24.48 -9.78
CA LYS A 51 13.37 -23.62 -8.60
C LYS A 51 12.75 -22.26 -8.95
N ILE A 52 11.69 -21.88 -8.25
CA ILE A 52 11.15 -20.52 -8.24
C ILE A 52 12.16 -19.60 -7.53
N PRO A 53 12.45 -18.39 -8.02
CA PRO A 53 13.30 -17.44 -7.33
C PRO A 53 12.89 -17.20 -5.88
N ASP A 54 13.88 -17.06 -4.99
CA ASP A 54 13.65 -16.77 -3.56
C ASP A 54 13.03 -15.37 -3.32
N THR A 55 12.84 -14.59 -4.39
CA THR A 55 12.30 -13.23 -4.44
C THR A 55 10.95 -13.12 -5.15
N LEU A 56 10.30 -14.22 -5.59
CA LEU A 56 9.16 -14.11 -6.52
C LEU A 56 8.02 -13.23 -6.00
N PHE A 57 7.63 -13.35 -4.73
CA PHE A 57 6.55 -12.54 -4.16
C PHE A 57 7.06 -11.58 -3.06
N GLY A 58 6.68 -10.32 -3.18
CA GLY A 58 7.00 -9.25 -2.24
C GLY A 58 5.90 -8.19 -2.25
N MET A 59 6.22 -7.00 -1.76
CA MET A 59 5.24 -5.92 -1.59
C MET A 59 5.71 -4.64 -2.27
N PHE A 60 4.74 -3.88 -2.74
CA PHE A 60 4.89 -2.50 -3.19
C PHE A 60 4.40 -1.55 -2.10
N PHE A 61 5.06 -0.41 -1.94
CA PHE A 61 4.62 0.68 -1.08
C PHE A 61 4.94 2.04 -1.72
N GLU A 62 3.94 2.89 -1.78
CA GLU A 62 4.06 4.34 -1.95
C GLU A 62 3.13 5.06 -0.96
N GLU A 63 3.32 6.36 -0.80
CA GLU A 63 2.45 7.20 0.03
C GLU A 63 1.21 7.64 -0.76
N ILE A 64 0.29 6.69 -0.91
CA ILE A 64 -1.04 6.82 -1.53
C ILE A 64 -2.12 6.46 -0.49
N ASN A 65 -3.33 7.00 -0.60
CA ASN A 65 -4.48 6.58 0.24
C ASN A 65 -4.20 6.63 1.77
N HIS A 66 -3.31 7.53 2.22
CA HIS A 66 -2.77 7.58 3.57
C HIS A 66 -2.07 6.28 4.03
N ALA A 67 -1.38 5.57 3.13
CA ALA A 67 -0.68 4.31 3.43
C ALA A 67 0.43 4.46 4.48
N GLY A 68 1.15 5.58 4.49
CA GLY A 68 2.19 5.89 5.49
C GLY A 68 1.67 6.84 6.56
N ALA A 69 1.55 8.13 6.23
CA ALA A 69 1.06 9.20 7.09
C ALA A 69 -0.43 9.01 7.42
N GLY A 70 -0.73 8.59 8.65
CA GLY A 70 -2.06 8.15 9.08
C GLY A 70 -2.38 6.69 8.79
N GLY A 71 -1.50 6.02 8.04
CA GLY A 71 -1.48 4.60 7.77
C GLY A 71 -0.51 3.88 8.68
N ILE A 72 0.48 3.19 8.12
CA ILE A 72 1.40 2.31 8.85
C ILE A 72 2.32 3.05 9.83
N TRP A 73 2.57 4.34 9.62
CA TRP A 73 3.32 5.19 10.54
C TRP A 73 2.44 5.61 11.72
N ALA A 74 2.91 5.42 12.96
CA ALA A 74 2.09 5.55 14.16
C ALA A 74 2.00 6.99 14.74
N GLU A 75 2.39 8.01 13.98
CA GLU A 75 2.09 9.40 14.32
C GLU A 75 0.57 9.61 14.32
N LEU A 76 0.03 10.12 15.43
CA LEU A 76 -1.40 10.38 15.56
C LEU A 76 -1.76 11.81 15.12
N VAL A 77 -0.83 12.76 15.19
CA VAL A 77 -1.08 14.16 14.86
C VAL A 77 -0.88 14.41 13.37
N SER A 78 -1.96 14.78 12.66
CA SER A 78 -1.87 15.25 11.29
C SER A 78 -1.47 16.73 11.25
N ASN A 79 -0.64 17.14 10.28
CA ASN A 79 -0.04 18.49 10.22
C ASN A 79 0.67 18.91 11.52
N ARG A 80 1.55 18.03 12.05
CA ARG A 80 2.25 18.25 13.33
C ARG A 80 3.19 19.46 13.39
N GLY A 81 3.79 19.83 12.26
CA GLY A 81 4.70 20.97 12.12
C GLY A 81 4.07 22.21 11.46
N PHE A 82 2.76 22.23 11.21
CA PHE A 82 2.03 23.36 10.59
C PHE A 82 2.48 23.76 9.16
N GLU A 83 3.35 22.97 8.54
CA GLU A 83 3.87 23.16 7.18
C GLU A 83 2.86 22.82 6.07
N ALA A 84 1.73 22.16 6.37
CA ALA A 84 0.73 21.82 5.35
C ALA A 84 0.14 23.09 4.71
N GLY A 85 0.18 23.13 3.37
CA GLY A 85 -0.10 24.34 2.56
C GLY A 85 1.17 25.07 2.10
N GLY A 86 2.33 24.73 2.67
CA GLY A 86 3.65 25.17 2.23
C GLY A 86 3.95 26.66 2.48
N LEU A 87 4.97 27.15 1.78
CA LEU A 87 5.60 28.45 2.06
C LEU A 87 4.75 29.69 1.65
N HIS A 88 3.61 29.52 0.98
CA HIS A 88 2.82 30.64 0.45
C HIS A 88 1.57 30.91 1.29
N THR A 89 1.63 32.01 2.05
CA THR A 89 0.68 32.51 3.05
C THR A 89 -0.77 32.66 2.52
N PRO A 90 -1.80 32.45 3.37
CA PRO A 90 -1.75 32.00 4.76
C PRO A 90 -1.62 30.48 4.87
N SER A 91 -0.74 30.01 5.76
CA SER A 91 -0.68 28.57 6.06
C SER A 91 -2.00 28.16 6.73
N ASN A 92 -2.48 26.97 6.41
CA ASN A 92 -3.69 26.43 6.99
C ASN A 92 -3.33 25.70 8.28
N ILE A 93 -4.10 25.91 9.34
CA ILE A 93 -3.97 25.10 10.55
C ILE A 93 -4.61 23.71 10.38
N ASP A 94 -5.43 23.48 9.35
CA ASP A 94 -6.10 22.19 9.09
C ASP A 94 -5.14 20.97 9.21
N PRO A 95 -5.57 19.87 9.86
CA PRO A 95 -6.89 19.65 10.45
C PRO A 95 -7.03 20.16 11.89
N TRP A 96 -6.09 21.00 12.38
CA TRP A 96 -6.26 21.66 13.68
C TRP A 96 -7.45 22.61 13.67
N SER A 97 -8.10 22.74 14.83
CA SER A 97 -9.30 23.54 15.01
C SER A 97 -9.33 24.20 16.38
N ILE A 98 -10.09 25.30 16.49
CA ILE A 98 -10.14 26.15 17.70
C ILE A 98 -11.09 25.56 18.74
N ILE A 99 -10.72 25.68 20.02
CA ILE A 99 -11.58 25.51 21.19
C ILE A 99 -11.82 26.91 21.77
N GLY A 100 -13.01 27.46 21.59
CA GLY A 100 -13.35 28.83 21.99
C GLY A 100 -14.07 29.57 20.87
N ASP A 101 -14.08 30.89 20.97
CA ASP A 101 -14.66 31.83 20.00
C ASP A 101 -13.76 33.04 19.78
N ASP A 102 -14.06 33.86 18.78
CA ASP A 102 -13.27 35.05 18.40
C ASP A 102 -13.14 36.10 19.53
N ALA A 103 -13.98 36.02 20.57
CA ALA A 103 -13.91 36.90 21.75
C ALA A 103 -12.94 36.38 22.81
N SER A 104 -12.60 35.09 22.79
CA SER A 104 -11.81 34.42 23.82
C SER A 104 -10.44 33.94 23.31
N ILE A 105 -10.26 33.72 22.01
CA ILE A 105 -9.01 33.23 21.42
C ILE A 105 -8.81 33.69 19.97
N PHE A 106 -7.55 33.93 19.60
CA PHE A 106 -7.11 34.13 18.23
C PHE A 106 -5.98 33.15 17.88
N VAL A 107 -6.07 32.47 16.73
CA VAL A 107 -5.09 31.48 16.27
C VAL A 107 -4.66 31.79 14.84
N VAL A 108 -3.36 31.78 14.58
CA VAL A 108 -2.76 32.02 13.27
C VAL A 108 -1.43 31.29 13.18
N THR A 109 -0.89 31.09 11.98
CA THR A 109 0.50 30.63 11.79
C THR A 109 1.43 31.79 11.38
N ASP A 110 2.67 31.74 11.83
CA ASP A 110 3.71 32.69 11.47
C ASP A 110 5.06 31.98 11.22
N ARG A 111 6.07 32.74 10.78
CA ARG A 111 7.41 32.21 10.44
C ARG A 111 8.40 32.33 11.61
N THR A 112 8.02 31.90 12.81
CA THR A 112 8.82 32.07 14.04
C THR A 112 9.37 30.78 14.67
N SER A 113 9.28 29.65 13.96
CA SER A 113 9.83 28.35 14.39
C SER A 113 11.30 28.44 14.84
N CYS A 114 11.72 27.51 15.70
CA CYS A 114 13.14 27.27 15.99
C CYS A 114 13.89 26.51 14.89
N PHE A 115 13.21 25.89 13.93
CA PHE A 115 13.83 25.10 12.87
C PHE A 115 14.04 25.94 11.62
N SER A 116 15.22 25.78 10.99
CA SER A 116 15.57 26.55 9.79
C SER A 116 14.95 25.99 8.50
N ARG A 117 14.51 24.73 8.53
CA ARG A 117 13.91 24.00 7.40
C ARG A 117 12.38 23.91 7.49
N ASN A 118 11.86 23.83 8.71
CA ASN A 118 10.44 23.91 9.06
C ASN A 118 10.24 25.27 9.71
N ILE A 119 9.88 26.30 8.94
CA ILE A 119 9.89 27.68 9.44
C ILE A 119 8.56 28.11 10.07
N ILE A 120 7.49 27.33 9.88
CA ILE A 120 6.14 27.68 10.31
C ILE A 120 5.92 27.27 11.78
N ALA A 121 5.28 28.15 12.55
CA ALA A 121 4.84 27.88 13.90
C ALA A 121 3.39 28.35 14.08
N LEU A 122 2.62 27.66 14.92
CA LEU A 122 1.28 28.08 15.30
C LEU A 122 1.36 29.05 16.48
N ARG A 123 0.82 30.26 16.29
CA ARG A 123 0.64 31.29 17.32
C ARG A 123 -0.78 31.26 17.86
N MET A 124 -0.91 30.99 19.15
CA MET A 124 -2.15 31.00 19.90
C MET A 124 -2.17 32.19 20.87
N GLU A 125 -3.17 33.04 20.77
CA GLU A 125 -3.38 34.19 21.65
C GLU A 125 -4.70 34.04 22.41
N VAL A 126 -4.60 33.83 23.72
CA VAL A 126 -5.74 33.75 24.63
C VAL A 126 -6.13 35.17 25.02
N LEU A 127 -7.36 35.55 24.72
CA LEU A 127 -7.89 36.91 24.89
C LEU A 127 -8.74 37.06 26.17
N CYS A 128 -9.38 35.97 26.62
CA CYS A 128 -10.22 35.97 27.81
C CYS A 128 -9.44 36.22 29.11
N ASP A 129 -9.90 37.17 29.92
CA ASP A 129 -9.46 37.34 31.32
C ASP A 129 -10.13 36.30 32.24
N GLU A 130 -11.40 35.98 31.99
CA GLU A 130 -12.16 34.89 32.62
C GLU A 130 -12.54 33.87 31.54
N CYS A 131 -11.69 32.87 31.32
CA CYS A 131 -11.92 31.84 30.29
C CYS A 131 -12.96 30.79 30.74
N PRO A 132 -13.70 30.16 29.80
CA PRO A 132 -14.64 29.08 30.10
C PRO A 132 -14.01 27.90 30.85
N ALA A 133 -14.82 27.16 31.61
CA ALA A 133 -14.37 25.99 32.35
C ALA A 133 -13.77 24.91 31.42
N GLY A 134 -12.45 24.71 31.50
CA GLY A 134 -11.69 23.82 30.61
C GLY A 134 -10.66 24.56 29.73
N GLY A 135 -10.76 25.88 29.65
CA GLY A 135 -9.89 26.76 28.88
C GLY A 135 -10.28 26.85 27.41
N VAL A 136 -9.58 27.75 26.71
CA VAL A 136 -9.62 27.90 25.25
C VAL A 136 -8.29 27.45 24.66
N GLY A 137 -8.27 27.09 23.38
CA GLY A 137 -7.06 26.60 22.75
C GLY A 137 -7.29 25.99 21.38
N ILE A 138 -6.58 24.89 21.10
CA ILE A 138 -6.62 24.16 19.83
C ILE A 138 -6.81 22.65 20.05
N TYR A 139 -7.30 21.96 19.04
CA TYR A 139 -7.28 20.51 18.98
C TYR A 139 -6.86 20.00 17.61
N ASN A 140 -6.28 18.79 17.57
CA ASN A 140 -6.03 18.03 16.35
C ASN A 140 -6.86 16.72 16.40
N PRO A 141 -7.69 16.43 15.39
CA PRO A 141 -8.46 15.19 15.32
C PRO A 141 -7.61 13.97 14.94
N GLY A 142 -6.35 14.17 14.55
CA GLY A 142 -5.53 13.17 13.89
C GLY A 142 -6.10 12.80 12.52
N PHE A 143 -5.81 11.58 12.08
CA PHE A 143 -6.29 11.03 10.81
C PHE A 143 -7.71 10.45 10.98
N TRP A 144 -8.71 11.35 10.98
CA TRP A 144 -10.14 11.07 11.22
C TRP A 144 -10.45 10.43 12.58
N GLY A 145 -9.67 10.80 13.60
CA GLY A 145 -9.81 10.32 14.97
C GLY A 145 -8.60 9.53 15.43
N MET A 146 -8.19 9.75 16.68
CA MET A 146 -7.13 8.98 17.34
C MET A 146 -7.73 7.79 18.10
N ASN A 147 -7.18 6.59 17.89
CA ASN A 147 -7.54 5.42 18.69
C ASN A 147 -6.76 5.41 20.01
N ILE A 148 -7.42 5.85 21.07
CA ILE A 148 -6.88 5.88 22.42
C ILE A 148 -7.46 4.70 23.20
N GLU A 149 -6.61 3.88 23.81
CA GLU A 149 -6.98 2.65 24.52
C GLU A 149 -6.62 2.76 26.00
N ASP A 150 -7.50 2.28 26.88
CA ASP A 150 -7.30 2.32 28.32
C ASP A 150 -5.98 1.67 28.77
N GLY A 151 -5.31 2.29 29.75
CA GLY A 151 -4.03 1.84 30.27
C GLY A 151 -2.82 2.03 29.34
N LYS A 152 -3.00 2.26 28.03
CA LYS A 152 -1.89 2.57 27.12
C LYS A 152 -1.30 3.95 27.39
N SER A 153 -0.05 4.13 26.96
CA SER A 153 0.68 5.37 27.13
C SER A 153 1.13 5.96 25.79
N TYR A 154 0.99 7.27 25.66
CA TYR A 154 1.26 8.04 24.45
C TYR A 154 2.34 9.08 24.77
N ASN A 155 3.38 9.14 23.94
CA ASN A 155 4.48 10.07 24.08
C ASN A 155 4.14 11.33 23.30
N LEU A 156 3.90 12.43 24.02
CA LEU A 156 3.78 13.77 23.46
C LEU A 156 5.17 14.39 23.39
N VAL A 157 5.51 14.93 22.22
CA VAL A 157 6.61 15.88 22.05
C VAL A 157 6.03 17.14 21.44
N MET A 158 6.38 18.31 21.97
CA MET A 158 6.06 19.59 21.34
C MET A 158 7.12 20.63 21.68
N TYR A 159 7.37 21.56 20.77
CA TYR A 159 8.17 22.75 21.04
C TYR A 159 7.21 23.89 21.39
N VAL A 160 7.52 24.59 22.49
CA VAL A 160 6.65 25.65 23.03
C VAL A 160 7.48 26.90 23.36
N LYS A 161 6.91 28.07 23.08
CA LYS A 161 7.50 29.37 23.40
C LYS A 161 6.44 30.33 23.92
N SER A 162 6.73 31.04 25.01
CA SER A 162 5.98 32.21 25.44
C SER A 162 6.89 33.21 26.15
N ALA A 163 6.55 34.49 26.07
CA ALA A 163 7.19 35.57 26.83
C ALA A 163 6.68 35.65 28.28
N GLU A 164 5.52 35.05 28.56
CA GLU A 164 4.91 35.04 29.90
C GLU A 164 4.83 33.60 30.42
N ALA A 165 4.86 33.44 31.74
CA ALA A 165 4.64 32.12 32.33
C ALA A 165 3.17 31.72 32.14
N ALA A 166 2.90 30.52 31.64
CA ALA A 166 1.55 30.03 31.37
C ALA A 166 1.42 28.54 31.66
N ASP A 167 0.24 28.09 32.11
CA ASP A 167 -0.07 26.68 32.28
C ASP A 167 -0.93 26.21 31.10
N LEU A 168 -0.41 25.24 30.36
CA LEU A 168 -1.10 24.56 29.28
C LEU A 168 -1.71 23.26 29.81
N THR A 169 -2.96 22.99 29.49
CA THR A 169 -3.58 21.68 29.70
C THR A 169 -3.53 20.91 28.40
N VAL A 170 -2.69 19.87 28.33
CA VAL A 170 -2.68 18.94 27.19
C VAL A 170 -3.53 17.73 27.56
N SER A 171 -4.47 17.35 26.70
CA SER A 171 -5.36 16.21 26.96
C SER A 171 -5.69 15.39 25.72
N LEU A 172 -5.90 14.09 25.94
CA LEU A 172 -6.56 13.20 24.99
C LEU A 172 -8.03 13.13 25.40
N ALA A 173 -8.93 13.42 24.47
CA ALA A 173 -10.37 13.40 24.74
C ALA A 173 -11.17 12.87 23.55
N SER A 174 -12.44 12.56 23.76
CA SER A 174 -13.40 12.25 22.69
C SER A 174 -13.47 13.34 21.60
N SER A 175 -14.04 13.01 20.44
CA SER A 175 -14.24 13.92 19.30
C SER A 175 -15.01 15.20 19.64
N ASP A 176 -15.98 15.12 20.55
CA ASP A 176 -16.72 16.27 21.10
C ASP A 176 -15.97 17.03 22.22
N GLY A 177 -14.89 16.44 22.73
CA GLY A 177 -14.07 16.96 23.82
C GLY A 177 -14.62 16.76 25.24
N LEU A 178 -15.77 16.10 25.40
CA LEU A 178 -16.44 15.95 26.70
C LEU A 178 -15.79 14.89 27.60
N GLN A 179 -15.35 13.76 27.03
CA GLN A 179 -14.71 12.67 27.76
C GLN A 179 -13.19 12.85 27.73
N LYS A 180 -12.58 13.28 28.84
CA LYS A 180 -11.11 13.28 28.98
C LYS A 180 -10.60 11.87 29.31
N LEU A 181 -9.70 11.37 28.48
CA LEU A 181 -9.09 10.03 28.58
C LEU A 181 -7.70 10.11 29.24
N ALA A 182 -6.95 11.17 28.95
CA ALA A 182 -5.73 11.54 29.64
C ALA A 182 -5.61 13.06 29.70
N SER A 183 -4.96 13.60 30.72
CA SER A 183 -4.71 15.04 30.86
C SER A 183 -3.44 15.29 31.66
N VAL A 184 -2.64 16.27 31.25
CA VAL A 184 -1.45 16.74 31.97
C VAL A 184 -1.37 18.26 31.89
N THR A 185 -0.85 18.90 32.94
CA THR A 185 -0.54 20.33 32.94
C THR A 185 0.94 20.50 32.62
N VAL A 186 1.23 21.30 31.58
CA VAL A 186 2.57 21.65 31.13
C VAL A 186 2.83 23.12 31.50
N PRO A 187 3.73 23.40 32.46
CA PRO A 187 4.13 24.75 32.78
C PRO A 187 5.09 25.30 31.71
N VAL A 188 4.78 26.48 31.17
CA VAL A 188 5.64 27.25 30.28
C VAL A 188 6.32 28.35 31.09
N ALA A 189 7.66 28.39 31.07
CA ALA A 189 8.45 29.21 31.99
C ALA A 189 8.49 30.73 31.68
N GLY A 190 7.97 31.17 30.53
CA GLY A 190 7.98 32.59 30.14
C GLY A 190 9.35 33.14 29.72
N THR A 191 10.20 32.32 29.09
CA THR A 191 11.59 32.67 28.79
C THR A 191 11.81 33.31 27.40
N SER A 192 10.76 33.51 26.61
CA SER A 192 10.79 33.91 25.17
C SER A 192 11.56 32.97 24.23
N ASN A 193 12.22 31.95 24.75
CA ASN A 193 12.93 30.93 23.99
C ASN A 193 12.03 29.71 23.74
N TRP A 194 12.26 29.04 22.62
CA TRP A 194 11.67 27.73 22.33
C TRP A 194 12.21 26.68 23.30
N THR A 195 11.30 25.86 23.84
CA THR A 195 11.61 24.79 24.80
C THR A 195 10.95 23.50 24.31
N LYS A 196 11.72 22.41 24.19
CA LYS A 196 11.18 21.07 23.93
C LYS A 196 10.47 20.58 25.19
N VAL A 197 9.21 20.18 25.05
CA VAL A 197 8.39 19.57 26.09
C VAL A 197 8.16 18.11 25.71
N GLU A 198 8.48 17.20 26.62
CA GLU A 198 8.22 15.77 26.47
C GLU A 198 7.33 15.31 27.62
N GLN A 199 6.22 14.65 27.31
CA GLN A 199 5.26 14.17 28.31
C GLN A 199 4.73 12.78 27.95
N LYS A 200 4.42 11.97 28.96
CA LYS A 200 3.78 10.66 28.79
C LYS A 200 2.35 10.71 29.30
N LEU A 201 1.39 10.68 28.39
CA LEU A 201 -0.03 10.62 28.72
C LEU A 201 -0.45 9.15 28.87
N ILE A 202 -0.96 8.78 30.05
CA ILE A 202 -1.51 7.44 30.32
C ILE A 202 -3.03 7.51 30.27
N ALA A 203 -3.65 6.80 29.34
CA ALA A 203 -5.08 6.77 29.17
C ALA A 203 -5.80 6.08 30.36
N LYS A 204 -7.03 6.55 30.62
CA LYS A 204 -7.97 6.10 31.67
C LYS A 204 -9.31 5.66 31.09
N GLY A 205 -9.33 5.34 29.81
CA GLY A 205 -10.49 4.88 29.06
C GLY A 205 -10.16 4.69 27.58
N THR A 206 -10.99 3.93 26.88
CA THR A 206 -10.87 3.70 25.43
C THR A 206 -11.85 4.55 24.65
N ASN A 207 -11.37 5.25 23.61
CA ASN A 207 -12.20 5.93 22.62
C ASN A 207 -11.48 5.97 21.25
N ARG A 208 -12.21 5.56 20.20
CA ARG A 208 -11.67 5.30 18.85
C ARG A 208 -11.64 6.53 17.93
N THR A 209 -12.32 7.59 18.33
CA THR A 209 -12.46 8.84 17.57
C THR A 209 -11.99 10.02 18.43
N SER A 210 -10.87 9.83 19.13
CA SER A 210 -10.34 10.84 20.06
C SER A 210 -9.64 11.97 19.31
N ARG A 211 -9.31 13.05 20.03
CA ARG A 211 -8.52 14.18 19.56
C ARG A 211 -7.50 14.60 20.63
N LEU A 212 -6.35 15.11 20.20
CA LEU A 212 -5.40 15.82 21.05
C LEU A 212 -5.91 17.25 21.25
N GLN A 213 -5.92 17.76 22.48
CA GLN A 213 -6.27 19.14 22.79
C GLN A 213 -5.14 19.81 23.58
N ILE A 214 -4.91 21.09 23.30
CA ILE A 214 -4.02 21.96 24.08
C ILE A 214 -4.81 23.22 24.41
N THR A 215 -5.12 23.45 25.70
CA THR A 215 -5.88 24.62 26.17
C THR A 215 -5.14 25.40 27.25
N SER A 216 -5.53 26.65 27.45
CA SER A 216 -5.13 27.46 28.60
C SER A 216 -6.32 28.22 29.18
N ASN A 217 -6.24 28.54 30.47
CA ASN A 217 -7.15 29.47 31.16
C ASN A 217 -6.50 30.83 31.42
N LYS A 218 -5.27 31.04 30.93
CA LYS A 218 -4.49 32.26 31.17
C LYS A 218 -4.35 33.06 29.88
N LYS A 219 -4.82 34.31 29.92
CA LYS A 219 -4.57 35.34 28.91
C LYS A 219 -3.08 35.47 28.59
N GLY A 220 -2.75 35.61 27.31
CA GLY A 220 -1.36 35.70 26.85
C GLY A 220 -1.15 35.00 25.51
N VAL A 221 0.11 35.03 25.03
CA VAL A 221 0.48 34.47 23.72
C VAL A 221 1.43 33.28 23.89
N VAL A 222 1.12 32.17 23.22
CA VAL A 222 1.92 30.94 23.20
C VAL A 222 2.12 30.50 21.76
N TRP A 223 3.34 30.15 21.41
CA TRP A 223 3.68 29.52 20.13
C TRP A 223 3.94 28.04 20.32
N PHE A 224 3.52 27.26 19.32
CA PHE A 224 3.66 25.81 19.22
C PHE A 224 4.34 25.43 17.90
N ASP A 225 5.14 24.37 17.95
CA ASP A 225 5.77 23.77 16.79
C ASP A 225 6.06 22.29 17.04
N GLN A 226 6.17 21.51 15.96
CA GLN A 226 6.47 20.07 15.93
C GLN A 226 5.76 19.29 17.05
N VAL A 227 4.42 19.32 17.01
CA VAL A 227 3.55 18.69 18.01
C VAL A 227 3.25 17.24 17.60
N SER A 228 4.07 16.31 18.07
CA SER A 228 3.94 14.86 17.80
C SER A 228 3.24 14.13 18.96
N LEU A 229 2.44 13.12 18.63
CA LEU A 229 1.87 12.18 19.60
C LEU A 229 1.94 10.75 19.04
N MET A 230 2.87 9.94 19.53
CA MET A 230 2.98 8.53 19.16
C MET A 230 2.58 7.58 20.31
N PRO A 231 1.94 6.43 20.04
CA PRO A 231 1.83 5.34 21.01
C PRO A 231 3.22 4.93 21.51
N SER A 232 3.33 4.49 22.77
CA SER A 232 4.61 3.98 23.31
C SER A 232 4.93 2.55 22.85
N ASP A 233 3.93 1.82 22.37
CA ASP A 233 3.95 0.40 22.01
C ASP A 233 3.94 0.17 20.48
N THR A 234 4.70 0.99 19.74
CA THR A 234 4.91 0.79 18.29
C THR A 234 5.66 -0.51 18.02
N PHE A 235 5.51 -1.06 16.81
CA PHE A 235 6.13 -2.33 16.42
C PHE A 235 7.65 -2.27 16.62
N LYS A 236 8.16 -3.13 17.52
CA LYS A 236 9.57 -3.15 18.00
C LYS A 236 10.11 -1.81 18.55
N GLY A 237 9.27 -0.79 18.74
CA GLY A 237 9.70 0.59 19.04
C GLY A 237 10.14 1.39 17.81
N HIS A 238 9.97 0.87 16.59
CA HIS A 238 10.43 1.49 15.34
C HIS A 238 9.42 2.46 14.69
N GLY A 239 8.35 2.84 15.40
CA GLY A 239 7.40 3.86 14.95
C GLY A 239 6.21 3.34 14.12
N PHE A 240 6.13 2.04 13.81
CA PHE A 240 5.03 1.47 13.02
C PHE A 240 3.84 0.97 13.86
N ARG A 241 2.66 0.93 13.25
CA ARG A 241 1.45 0.29 13.80
C ARG A 241 1.54 -1.23 13.75
N THR A 242 1.60 -1.85 14.92
CA THR A 242 1.78 -3.30 15.11
C THR A 242 0.75 -4.15 14.35
N GLU A 243 -0.51 -3.71 14.30
CA GLU A 243 -1.60 -4.45 13.68
C GLU A 243 -1.58 -4.44 12.16
N LEU A 244 -1.06 -3.37 11.53
CA LEU A 244 -0.84 -3.30 10.08
C LEU A 244 0.43 -4.06 9.68
N ILE A 245 1.53 -3.90 10.44
CA ILE A 245 2.75 -4.70 10.24
C ILE A 245 2.48 -6.21 10.35
N SER A 246 1.60 -6.62 11.28
CA SER A 246 1.20 -8.02 11.43
C SER A 246 0.56 -8.59 10.16
N MET A 247 -0.22 -7.78 9.43
CA MET A 247 -0.79 -8.19 8.14
C MET A 247 0.28 -8.34 7.05
N LEU A 248 1.31 -7.50 7.06
CA LEU A 248 2.44 -7.61 6.12
C LEU A 248 3.28 -8.86 6.36
N LEU A 249 3.63 -9.14 7.62
CA LEU A 249 4.36 -10.35 8.02
C LEU A 249 3.61 -11.63 7.61
N ASP A 250 2.28 -11.61 7.69
CA ASP A 250 1.37 -12.69 7.32
C ASP A 250 1.44 -13.08 5.82
N LEU A 251 1.91 -12.18 4.95
CA LEU A 251 2.15 -12.42 3.52
C LEU A 251 3.52 -13.06 3.24
N LYS A 252 4.46 -13.05 4.21
CA LYS A 252 5.86 -13.48 4.07
C LYS A 252 6.60 -12.83 2.88
N PRO A 253 6.61 -11.49 2.77
CA PRO A 253 7.25 -10.78 1.66
C PRO A 253 8.73 -11.12 1.53
N ARG A 254 9.23 -11.19 0.29
CA ARG A 254 10.66 -11.41 0.01
C ARG A 254 11.40 -10.13 -0.37
N PHE A 255 10.66 -9.09 -0.76
CA PHE A 255 11.16 -7.75 -1.03
C PHE A 255 10.11 -6.69 -0.67
N LEU A 256 10.57 -5.44 -0.55
CA LEU A 256 9.74 -4.25 -0.45
C LEU A 256 10.20 -3.21 -1.49
N ARG A 257 9.35 -2.87 -2.45
CA ARG A 257 9.56 -1.75 -3.41
C ARG A 257 9.04 -0.48 -2.78
N PHE A 258 9.94 0.47 -2.51
CA PHE A 258 9.61 1.75 -1.88
C PHE A 258 10.51 2.88 -2.44
N PRO A 259 10.08 4.15 -2.32
CA PRO A 259 8.79 4.64 -1.85
C PRO A 259 7.94 4.91 -3.09
N GLY A 260 7.75 3.88 -3.92
CA GLY A 260 7.74 3.98 -5.38
C GLY A 260 6.46 4.56 -5.98
N GLY A 261 6.06 4.04 -7.15
CA GLY A 261 4.94 4.60 -7.88
C GLY A 261 5.15 6.08 -8.18
N CYS A 262 4.04 6.79 -8.34
CA CYS A 262 4.05 8.20 -8.73
C CYS A 262 4.53 9.13 -7.60
N PHE A 263 4.53 8.69 -6.33
CA PHE A 263 5.07 9.46 -5.21
C PHE A 263 6.55 9.84 -5.36
N VAL A 264 7.36 8.98 -6.01
CA VAL A 264 8.79 9.28 -6.28
C VAL A 264 8.99 10.31 -7.40
N GLU A 265 7.99 10.48 -8.27
CA GLU A 265 8.00 11.38 -9.42
C GLU A 265 7.44 12.76 -9.08
N GLY A 266 6.29 12.81 -8.40
CA GLY A 266 5.42 13.98 -8.30
C GLY A 266 4.72 14.32 -9.63
N GLU A 267 3.72 15.20 -9.57
CA GLU A 267 3.27 15.91 -10.77
C GLU A 267 4.39 16.84 -11.26
N TRP A 268 5.07 17.52 -10.33
CA TRP A 268 6.16 18.47 -10.58
C TRP A 268 7.40 18.11 -9.75
N LEU A 269 8.60 18.26 -10.32
CA LEU A 269 9.86 17.86 -9.65
C LEU A 269 10.11 18.56 -8.30
N ARG A 270 9.48 19.72 -8.06
CA ARG A 270 9.53 20.43 -6.77
C ARG A 270 8.85 19.67 -5.62
N ASN A 271 7.97 18.73 -5.94
CA ASN A 271 7.14 17.94 -5.01
C ASN A 271 7.50 16.43 -5.05
N ALA A 272 8.53 16.05 -5.81
CA ALA A 272 9.03 14.67 -5.84
C ALA A 272 9.76 14.31 -4.54
N PHE A 273 9.57 13.08 -4.04
CA PHE A 273 10.22 12.61 -2.81
C PHE A 273 11.76 12.82 -2.79
N ARG A 274 12.28 13.37 -1.69
CA ARG A 274 13.72 13.63 -1.49
C ARG A 274 14.25 12.87 -0.29
N TRP A 275 14.91 11.74 -0.53
CA TRP A 275 15.45 10.84 0.53
C TRP A 275 16.30 11.57 1.59
N ARG A 276 17.09 12.56 1.16
CA ARG A 276 17.99 13.35 2.01
C ARG A 276 17.23 14.25 2.98
N GLU A 277 16.00 14.62 2.62
CA GLU A 277 15.13 15.47 3.42
C GLU A 277 14.29 14.66 4.42
N SER A 278 14.17 13.35 4.18
CA SER A 278 13.46 12.38 5.02
C SER A 278 14.38 11.57 5.97
N ILE A 279 15.58 12.06 6.27
CA ILE A 279 16.51 11.47 7.25
C ILE A 279 16.96 12.48 8.30
N GLY A 280 17.54 11.98 9.39
CA GLY A 280 17.89 12.79 10.56
C GLY A 280 16.72 12.97 11.54
N PRO A 281 16.83 13.92 12.49
CA PRO A 281 15.78 14.24 13.45
C PRO A 281 14.46 14.54 12.75
N TRP A 282 13.35 13.97 13.23
CA TRP A 282 12.06 14.10 12.57
C TRP A 282 11.53 15.55 12.64
N GLU A 283 11.90 16.30 13.69
CA GLU A 283 11.53 17.70 13.86
C GLU A 283 12.21 18.67 12.86
N GLU A 284 13.20 18.20 12.10
CA GLU A 284 13.91 18.96 11.06
C GLU A 284 13.60 18.48 9.62
N ARG A 285 12.63 17.56 9.46
CA ARG A 285 12.16 17.09 8.15
C ARG A 285 11.07 18.04 7.64
N PRO A 286 11.27 18.73 6.50
CA PRO A 286 10.32 19.73 6.01
C PRO A 286 8.96 19.11 5.64
N GLY A 287 8.95 17.83 5.26
CA GLY A 287 7.82 17.24 4.56
C GLY A 287 7.68 17.80 3.15
N HIS A 288 6.68 17.31 2.42
CA HIS A 288 6.28 17.88 1.14
C HIS A 288 4.82 17.56 0.82
N PHE A 289 4.25 18.35 -0.10
CA PHE A 289 2.93 18.08 -0.65
C PHE A 289 3.04 17.00 -1.72
N GLY A 290 2.48 15.81 -1.46
CA GLY A 290 2.35 14.74 -2.44
C GLY A 290 1.30 15.13 -3.47
N ASP A 291 1.71 15.86 -4.51
CA ASP A 291 0.78 16.53 -5.44
C ASP A 291 0.05 15.58 -6.39
N VAL A 292 0.51 14.34 -6.54
CA VAL A 292 -0.22 13.25 -7.23
C VAL A 292 -1.42 12.77 -6.42
N TRP A 293 -1.24 12.57 -5.11
CA TRP A 293 -2.26 12.00 -4.21
C TRP A 293 -3.00 13.04 -3.36
N HIS A 294 -2.61 14.31 -3.50
CA HIS A 294 -3.28 15.51 -3.00
C HIS A 294 -3.30 15.71 -1.48
N TYR A 295 -2.36 15.12 -0.73
CA TYR A 295 -2.19 15.39 0.72
C TYR A 295 -0.75 15.76 1.09
N TRP A 296 -0.59 16.35 2.28
CA TRP A 296 0.71 16.70 2.84
C TRP A 296 1.32 15.50 3.57
N THR A 297 2.61 15.27 3.34
CA THR A 297 3.40 14.25 4.01
C THR A 297 4.46 14.94 4.87
N ASP A 298 4.68 14.48 6.10
CA ASP A 298 5.66 15.05 7.02
C ASP A 298 7.06 14.42 6.91
N ASP A 299 7.23 13.51 5.92
CA ASP A 299 8.41 12.67 5.72
C ASP A 299 8.89 11.93 6.99
N GLY A 300 7.99 11.69 7.96
CA GLY A 300 8.25 10.90 9.16
C GLY A 300 8.53 9.43 8.85
N LEU A 301 7.83 8.87 7.86
CA LEU A 301 8.17 7.60 7.21
C LEU A 301 9.13 7.88 6.04
N GLY A 302 10.42 8.02 6.36
CA GLY A 302 11.46 8.39 5.42
C GLY A 302 12.32 7.22 4.92
N TYR A 303 13.43 7.56 4.25
CA TYR A 303 14.32 6.56 3.64
C TYR A 303 14.89 5.58 4.67
N TYR A 304 15.25 6.06 5.85
CA TYR A 304 15.72 5.22 6.95
C TYR A 304 14.62 4.28 7.47
N GLU A 305 13.42 4.80 7.69
CA GLU A 305 12.31 4.03 8.23
C GLU A 305 11.86 2.92 7.25
N PHE A 306 11.88 3.15 5.93
CA PHE A 306 11.63 2.08 4.94
C PHE A 306 12.72 1.00 4.88
N LEU A 307 13.98 1.36 5.10
CA LEU A 307 15.07 0.38 5.21
C LEU A 307 14.89 -0.48 6.49
N GLN A 308 14.55 0.15 7.61
CA GLN A 308 14.23 -0.54 8.86
C GLN A 308 13.00 -1.45 8.73
N LEU A 309 11.95 -0.99 8.03
CA LEU A 309 10.76 -1.78 7.72
C LEU A 309 11.09 -3.01 6.87
N SER A 310 11.99 -2.87 5.89
CA SER A 310 12.44 -3.99 5.05
C SER A 310 13.14 -5.06 5.90
N GLU A 311 14.03 -4.66 6.80
CA GLU A 311 14.67 -5.56 7.76
C GLU A 311 13.67 -6.21 8.72
N ASP A 312 12.72 -5.43 9.23
CA ASP A 312 11.69 -5.90 10.16
C ASP A 312 10.77 -6.97 9.58
N LEU A 313 10.51 -6.90 8.27
CA LEU A 313 9.75 -7.87 7.50
C LEU A 313 10.59 -9.08 7.03
N GLY A 314 11.92 -9.04 7.17
CA GLY A 314 12.82 -10.04 6.59
C GLY A 314 12.87 -10.00 5.05
N ALA A 315 12.63 -8.82 4.47
CA ALA A 315 12.49 -8.58 3.04
C ALA A 315 13.68 -7.77 2.48
N ALA A 316 14.04 -8.02 1.22
CA ALA A 316 15.06 -7.23 0.54
C ALA A 316 14.52 -5.83 0.14
N PRO A 317 15.17 -4.72 0.53
CA PRO A 317 14.79 -3.40 0.06
C PRO A 317 15.06 -3.25 -1.45
N ILE A 318 14.06 -2.75 -2.19
CA ILE A 318 14.21 -2.27 -3.58
C ILE A 318 14.02 -0.75 -3.53
N TRP A 319 15.11 -0.02 -3.73
CA TRP A 319 15.12 1.44 -3.66
C TRP A 319 14.72 2.03 -5.02
N VAL A 320 13.53 2.63 -5.08
CA VAL A 320 13.05 3.41 -6.22
C VAL A 320 13.45 4.87 -6.01
N PHE A 321 14.06 5.51 -7.00
CA PHE A 321 14.50 6.91 -6.89
C PHE A 321 14.13 7.72 -8.13
N ASN A 322 13.94 9.04 -7.95
CA ASN A 322 13.65 9.97 -9.04
C ASN A 322 14.86 10.09 -10.00
N ASN A 323 14.65 9.80 -11.29
CA ASN A 323 15.70 9.85 -12.32
C ASN A 323 15.82 11.21 -13.04
N GLY A 324 15.28 12.27 -12.42
CA GLY A 324 15.18 13.62 -12.98
C GLY A 324 13.91 13.87 -13.79
N ILE A 325 12.85 13.09 -13.58
CA ILE A 325 11.57 13.21 -14.29
C ILE A 325 10.42 13.27 -13.27
N SER A 326 9.36 14.00 -13.62
CA SER A 326 8.05 13.95 -12.97
C SER A 326 6.97 13.76 -14.05
N HIS A 327 5.68 13.72 -13.70
CA HIS A 327 4.63 13.67 -14.71
C HIS A 327 4.73 14.81 -15.75
N ASN A 328 5.10 16.03 -15.31
CA ASN A 328 5.14 17.23 -16.15
C ASN A 328 6.54 17.81 -16.42
N ASP A 329 7.56 17.49 -15.63
CA ASP A 329 8.95 18.01 -15.79
C ASP A 329 9.92 16.93 -16.29
N GLU A 330 10.93 17.32 -17.08
CA GLU A 330 12.09 16.46 -17.39
C GLU A 330 13.43 17.22 -17.32
N VAL A 331 14.34 16.77 -16.47
CA VAL A 331 15.74 17.22 -16.43
C VAL A 331 16.51 16.61 -17.60
N SER A 332 17.06 17.48 -18.45
CA SER A 332 17.88 17.02 -19.58
C SER A 332 19.12 16.25 -19.12
N THR A 333 19.53 15.25 -19.90
CA THR A 333 20.71 14.39 -19.62
C THR A 333 22.03 15.16 -19.46
N ALA A 334 22.13 16.38 -19.97
CA ALA A 334 23.29 17.26 -19.74
C ALA A 334 23.34 17.81 -18.30
N ALA A 335 22.20 17.91 -17.62
CA ALA A 335 22.03 18.50 -16.29
C ALA A 335 21.77 17.47 -15.18
N ILE A 336 21.68 16.17 -15.49
CA ILE A 336 21.29 15.13 -14.53
C ILE A 336 22.35 14.76 -13.47
N ALA A 337 23.60 15.21 -13.63
CA ALA A 337 24.72 14.84 -12.76
C ALA A 337 24.49 15.05 -11.24
N PRO A 338 23.80 16.11 -10.76
CA PRO A 338 23.48 16.26 -9.34
C PRO A 338 22.57 15.16 -8.80
N PHE A 339 21.59 14.70 -9.58
CA PHE A 339 20.69 13.61 -9.18
C PHE A 339 21.47 12.28 -9.12
N VAL A 340 22.38 12.03 -10.06
CA VAL A 340 23.26 10.85 -10.03
C VAL A 340 24.10 10.83 -8.75
N LYS A 341 24.67 11.97 -8.36
CA LYS A 341 25.40 12.08 -7.08
C LYS A 341 24.47 11.85 -5.88
N ASP A 342 23.27 12.42 -5.89
CA ASP A 342 22.31 12.30 -4.79
C ASP A 342 21.91 10.83 -4.53
N VAL A 343 21.78 10.02 -5.58
CA VAL A 343 21.52 8.58 -5.48
C VAL A 343 22.75 7.79 -5.02
N LEU A 344 23.96 8.16 -5.46
CA LEU A 344 25.18 7.53 -4.92
C LEU A 344 25.36 7.82 -3.43
N ASP A 345 25.02 9.02 -2.98
CA ASP A 345 24.99 9.40 -1.56
C ASP A 345 23.95 8.57 -0.79
N SER A 346 22.78 8.28 -1.37
CA SER A 346 21.75 7.41 -0.73
C SER A 346 22.22 5.96 -0.62
N LEU A 347 22.95 5.45 -1.62
CA LEU A 347 23.57 4.14 -1.57
C LEU A 347 24.73 4.09 -0.57
N GLU A 348 25.50 5.17 -0.40
CA GLU A 348 26.49 5.28 0.68
C GLU A 348 25.81 5.34 2.06
N PHE A 349 24.66 6.01 2.19
CA PHE A 349 23.85 6.00 3.42
C PHE A 349 23.44 4.58 3.78
N ALA A 350 22.91 3.82 2.83
CA ALA A 350 22.44 2.46 3.08
C ALA A 350 23.59 1.46 3.29
N ARG A 351 24.63 1.48 2.43
CA ARG A 351 25.66 0.42 2.35
C ARG A 351 27.03 0.80 2.91
N GLY A 352 27.31 2.09 3.11
CA GLY A 352 28.61 2.58 3.55
C GLY A 352 28.95 2.16 4.99
N SER A 353 30.23 2.09 5.31
CA SER A 353 30.68 1.87 6.68
C SER A 353 30.25 3.04 7.60
N ALA A 354 30.11 2.78 8.90
CA ALA A 354 29.78 3.82 9.90
C ALA A 354 30.79 5.00 9.97
N ASN A 355 31.96 4.89 9.32
CA ASN A 355 32.98 5.93 9.22
C ASN A 355 32.97 6.68 7.87
N SER A 356 32.08 6.31 6.94
CA SER A 356 31.89 7.00 5.64
C SER A 356 30.92 8.18 5.79
N THR A 357 30.90 9.10 4.83
CA THR A 357 30.16 10.38 4.91
C THR A 357 28.69 10.18 5.22
N TRP A 358 28.05 9.23 4.52
CA TRP A 358 26.63 8.95 4.69
C TRP A 358 26.36 7.76 5.60
N GLY A 359 27.27 6.79 5.66
CA GLY A 359 27.18 5.69 6.63
C GLY A 359 27.30 6.17 8.08
N SER A 360 28.02 7.27 8.35
CA SER A 360 28.04 7.88 9.70
C SER A 360 26.71 8.55 10.07
N VAL A 361 25.93 9.04 9.10
CA VAL A 361 24.60 9.58 9.36
C VAL A 361 23.64 8.44 9.74
N ARG A 362 23.66 7.33 8.99
CA ARG A 362 22.91 6.11 9.34
C ARG A 362 23.29 5.58 10.74
N ALA A 363 24.58 5.54 11.06
CA ALA A 363 25.07 5.14 12.37
C ALA A 363 24.60 6.08 13.49
N ALA A 364 24.61 7.39 13.27
CA ALA A 364 24.12 8.39 14.23
C ALA A 364 22.60 8.32 14.44
N MET A 365 21.84 7.86 13.44
CA MET A 365 20.41 7.55 13.56
C MET A 365 20.11 6.24 14.31
N GLY A 366 21.15 5.51 14.75
CA GLY A 366 21.03 4.32 15.60
C GLY A 366 21.35 2.99 14.90
N HIS A 367 21.62 2.98 13.59
CA HIS A 367 21.89 1.76 12.82
C HIS A 367 23.30 1.74 12.23
N PRO A 368 24.33 1.30 12.98
CA PRO A 368 25.72 1.31 12.52
C PRO A 368 25.98 0.32 11.38
N GLU A 369 25.23 -0.79 11.31
CA GLU A 369 25.42 -1.82 10.29
C GLU A 369 24.85 -1.43 8.92
N PRO A 370 25.44 -1.86 7.79
CA PRO A 370 24.91 -1.61 6.45
C PRO A 370 23.59 -2.35 6.17
N PHE A 371 22.63 -1.66 5.55
CA PHE A 371 21.42 -2.29 5.02
C PHE A 371 21.72 -3.07 3.72
N PRO A 372 21.09 -4.24 3.48
CA PRO A 372 21.36 -5.10 2.33
C PRO A 372 20.66 -4.63 1.04
N VAL A 373 20.84 -3.37 0.65
CA VAL A 373 20.30 -2.81 -0.61
C VAL A 373 21.00 -3.46 -1.80
N LYS A 374 20.29 -4.41 -2.43
CA LYS A 374 20.75 -5.17 -3.60
C LYS A 374 20.05 -4.75 -4.90
N TYR A 375 18.91 -4.08 -4.82
CA TYR A 375 18.06 -3.76 -5.95
C TYR A 375 17.75 -2.27 -5.99
N VAL A 376 17.82 -1.68 -7.17
CA VAL A 376 17.43 -0.28 -7.40
C VAL A 376 16.58 -0.15 -8.66
N ALA A 377 15.57 0.71 -8.62
CA ALA A 377 14.76 1.08 -9.78
C ALA A 377 15.02 2.54 -10.17
N ILE A 378 15.34 2.77 -11.44
CA ILE A 378 15.85 4.04 -11.95
C ILE A 378 14.68 4.89 -12.49
N GLY A 379 13.87 5.43 -11.58
CA GLY A 379 12.59 6.10 -11.85
C GLY A 379 11.39 5.15 -11.88
N ASN A 380 10.23 5.67 -12.28
CA ASN A 380 8.95 4.97 -12.32
C ASN A 380 8.18 5.38 -13.59
N GLU A 381 7.58 4.42 -14.31
CA GLU A 381 6.82 4.61 -15.59
C GLU A 381 7.41 5.52 -16.71
N ASP A 382 8.67 5.97 -16.57
CA ASP A 382 9.29 7.01 -17.40
C ASP A 382 9.62 6.62 -18.85
N CYS A 383 9.52 5.35 -19.24
CA CYS A 383 10.11 4.82 -20.47
C CYS A 383 9.79 5.63 -21.75
N GLY A 384 8.61 6.25 -21.84
CA GLY A 384 8.18 7.08 -22.98
C GLY A 384 8.70 8.53 -22.99
N LYS A 385 9.39 8.97 -21.92
CA LYS A 385 9.84 10.35 -21.72
C LYS A 385 11.10 10.65 -22.53
N LYS A 386 11.27 11.91 -22.95
CA LYS A 386 12.29 12.30 -23.93
C LYS A 386 13.73 12.04 -23.43
N TYR A 387 14.00 12.31 -22.16
CA TYR A 387 15.35 12.19 -21.59
C TYR A 387 15.58 10.89 -20.80
N TYR A 388 14.58 10.02 -20.64
CA TYR A 388 14.68 8.80 -19.83
C TYR A 388 15.91 7.96 -20.17
N LEU A 389 16.05 7.52 -21.43
CA LEU A 389 17.17 6.65 -21.85
C LEU A 389 18.55 7.28 -21.56
N GLY A 390 18.67 8.59 -21.80
CA GLY A 390 19.91 9.33 -21.53
C GLY A 390 20.21 9.42 -20.03
N ASN A 391 19.19 9.71 -19.22
CA ASN A 391 19.30 9.80 -17.76
C ASN A 391 19.60 8.41 -17.16
N TYR A 392 18.85 7.39 -17.56
CA TYR A 392 19.04 5.99 -17.18
C TYR A 392 20.50 5.56 -17.36
N LEU A 393 21.09 5.79 -18.53
CA LEU A 393 22.48 5.43 -18.80
C LEU A 393 23.49 6.18 -17.91
N LYS A 394 23.17 7.39 -17.42
CA LYS A 394 24.01 8.10 -16.45
C LYS A 394 23.95 7.45 -15.06
N PHE A 395 22.77 7.10 -14.57
CA PHE A 395 22.62 6.36 -13.31
C PHE A 395 23.21 4.95 -13.40
N TYR A 396 22.87 4.19 -14.44
CA TYR A 396 23.36 2.82 -14.68
C TYR A 396 24.88 2.74 -14.57
N ASN A 397 25.60 3.60 -15.32
CA ASN A 397 27.06 3.56 -15.36
C ASN A 397 27.67 3.93 -14.00
N ALA A 398 27.20 4.99 -13.36
CA ALA A 398 27.72 5.46 -12.08
C ALA A 398 27.46 4.46 -10.93
N ILE A 399 26.27 3.86 -10.91
CA ILE A 399 25.90 2.82 -9.92
C ILE A 399 26.69 1.53 -10.19
N ARG A 400 26.81 1.08 -11.45
CA ARG A 400 27.59 -0.14 -11.79
C ARG A 400 29.08 0.01 -11.49
N GLU A 401 29.65 1.20 -11.68
CA GLU A 401 31.04 1.52 -11.33
C GLU A 401 31.26 1.49 -9.81
N SER A 402 30.35 2.08 -9.03
CA SER A 402 30.48 2.22 -7.57
C SER A 402 30.07 0.95 -6.80
N TYR A 403 29.05 0.24 -7.29
CA TYR A 403 28.36 -0.87 -6.65
C TYR A 403 28.06 -1.99 -7.67
N PRO A 404 29.08 -2.70 -8.17
CA PRO A 404 28.92 -3.64 -9.28
C PRO A 404 28.00 -4.83 -9.01
N ASP A 405 27.68 -5.10 -7.74
CA ASP A 405 26.80 -6.18 -7.27
C ASP A 405 25.30 -5.81 -7.16
N ILE A 406 24.96 -4.51 -7.23
CA ILE A 406 23.57 -4.05 -7.29
C ILE A 406 22.94 -4.49 -8.61
N GLN A 407 21.67 -4.91 -8.56
CA GLN A 407 20.87 -5.21 -9.73
C GLN A 407 19.98 -4.02 -10.08
N MET A 408 20.09 -3.53 -11.31
CA MET A 408 19.34 -2.38 -11.81
C MET A 408 18.08 -2.81 -12.56
N ILE A 409 16.96 -2.24 -12.14
CA ILE A 409 15.64 -2.37 -12.76
C ILE A 409 15.44 -1.17 -13.68
N SER A 410 15.16 -1.43 -14.96
CA SER A 410 14.64 -0.41 -15.90
C SER A 410 13.12 -0.35 -15.82
N ASN A 411 12.52 0.84 -15.93
CA ASN A 411 11.07 1.01 -15.99
C ASN A 411 10.49 0.90 -17.42
N CYS A 412 11.29 0.46 -18.40
CA CYS A 412 10.81 0.05 -19.72
C CYS A 412 10.37 -1.42 -19.73
N ASP A 413 9.19 -1.72 -20.26
CA ASP A 413 8.73 -3.10 -20.44
C ASP A 413 9.55 -3.87 -21.50
N GLY A 414 10.24 -4.92 -21.06
CA GLY A 414 10.99 -5.87 -21.89
C GLY A 414 10.24 -7.15 -22.28
N SER A 415 8.96 -7.29 -21.92
CA SER A 415 8.18 -8.54 -22.03
C SER A 415 7.91 -8.99 -23.48
N SER A 416 7.74 -8.02 -24.37
CA SER A 416 7.36 -8.22 -25.77
C SER A 416 8.44 -7.82 -26.78
N LYS A 417 9.40 -6.97 -26.36
CA LYS A 417 10.53 -6.49 -27.15
C LYS A 417 11.78 -6.41 -26.26
N PRO A 418 12.97 -6.77 -26.75
CA PRO A 418 14.21 -6.54 -26.01
C PRO A 418 14.41 -5.06 -25.71
N LEU A 419 14.99 -4.75 -24.55
CA LEU A 419 15.46 -3.40 -24.23
C LEU A 419 16.61 -2.99 -25.15
N ASP A 420 16.71 -1.69 -25.44
CA ASP A 420 17.80 -1.07 -26.20
C ASP A 420 18.98 -0.60 -25.32
N HIS A 421 18.88 -0.83 -24.01
CA HIS A 421 19.85 -0.47 -22.98
C HIS A 421 20.09 -1.64 -22.01
N PRO A 422 21.25 -1.68 -21.31
CA PRO A 422 21.53 -2.75 -20.37
C PRO A 422 20.70 -2.60 -19.09
N ALA A 423 20.18 -3.72 -18.57
CA ALA A 423 19.51 -3.82 -17.27
C ALA A 423 19.67 -5.26 -16.72
N ASP A 424 19.49 -5.46 -15.43
CA ASP A 424 19.41 -6.81 -14.83
C ASP A 424 17.95 -7.28 -14.77
N LEU A 425 17.05 -6.34 -14.48
CA LEU A 425 15.60 -6.52 -14.48
C LEU A 425 14.91 -5.43 -15.30
N TYR A 426 13.68 -5.70 -15.73
CA TYR A 426 12.78 -4.71 -16.33
C TYR A 426 11.43 -4.73 -15.60
N ASP A 427 10.79 -3.58 -15.47
CA ASP A 427 9.51 -3.41 -14.81
C ASP A 427 8.34 -3.70 -15.76
N PHE A 428 7.24 -4.21 -15.21
CA PHE A 428 6.01 -4.55 -15.91
C PHE A 428 4.81 -4.24 -15.01
N HIS A 429 4.03 -3.23 -15.39
CA HIS A 429 2.83 -2.82 -14.67
C HIS A 429 1.57 -3.31 -15.39
N VAL A 430 0.53 -3.71 -14.65
CA VAL A 430 -0.78 -4.05 -15.23
C VAL A 430 -1.95 -3.70 -14.32
N TYR A 431 -2.73 -2.70 -14.74
CA TYR A 431 -4.05 -2.38 -14.20
C TYR A 431 -5.11 -2.59 -15.28
N THR A 432 -5.98 -3.59 -15.11
CA THR A 432 -6.95 -3.98 -16.15
C THR A 432 -8.21 -4.63 -15.58
N ASP A 433 -9.18 -4.99 -16.42
CA ASP A 433 -10.42 -5.66 -15.98
C ASP A 433 -10.18 -7.15 -15.63
N SER A 434 -11.13 -7.76 -14.91
CA SER A 434 -10.95 -9.12 -14.40
C SER A 434 -10.78 -10.16 -15.51
N LYS A 435 -11.51 -10.01 -16.62
CA LYS A 435 -11.46 -10.93 -17.75
C LYS A 435 -10.14 -10.78 -18.49
N THR A 436 -9.65 -9.56 -18.68
CA THR A 436 -8.35 -9.31 -19.32
C THR A 436 -7.21 -9.88 -18.46
N LEU A 437 -7.15 -9.58 -17.16
CA LEU A 437 -6.08 -10.07 -16.28
C LEU A 437 -6.08 -11.60 -16.16
N PHE A 438 -7.26 -12.23 -16.06
CA PHE A 438 -7.37 -13.69 -16.07
C PHE A 438 -6.77 -14.33 -17.34
N ASN A 439 -6.95 -13.69 -18.50
CA ASN A 439 -6.36 -14.16 -19.77
C ASN A 439 -4.85 -13.89 -19.86
N MET A 440 -4.32 -12.92 -19.10
CA MET A 440 -2.89 -12.61 -19.00
C MET A 440 -2.07 -13.66 -18.21
N LYS A 441 -2.69 -14.73 -17.69
CA LYS A 441 -1.99 -15.92 -17.15
C LYS A 441 -0.99 -16.56 -18.13
N GLY A 442 -1.06 -16.24 -19.43
CA GLY A 442 -0.11 -16.67 -20.45
C GLY A 442 0.89 -15.61 -20.93
N THR A 443 0.90 -14.39 -20.37
CA THR A 443 1.70 -13.25 -20.88
C THR A 443 3.17 -13.60 -21.11
N PHE A 444 3.81 -14.21 -20.10
CA PHE A 444 5.25 -14.52 -20.14
C PHE A 444 5.58 -15.84 -20.84
N ASP A 445 4.60 -16.64 -21.29
CA ASP A 445 4.83 -17.94 -21.92
C ASP A 445 5.77 -17.85 -23.13
N LYS A 446 5.72 -16.75 -23.88
CA LYS A 446 6.48 -16.51 -25.11
C LYS A 446 7.59 -15.46 -24.98
N THR A 447 7.74 -14.82 -23.81
CA THR A 447 8.80 -13.85 -23.56
C THR A 447 10.18 -14.50 -23.70
N SER A 448 11.18 -13.72 -24.12
CA SER A 448 12.54 -14.22 -24.30
C SER A 448 13.13 -14.76 -23.00
N ARG A 449 13.86 -15.87 -23.08
CA ARG A 449 14.65 -16.43 -21.96
C ARG A 449 16.08 -15.88 -21.91
N THR A 450 16.43 -15.01 -22.86
CA THR A 450 17.69 -14.27 -22.92
C THR A 450 17.44 -12.78 -22.67
N GLY A 451 18.29 -12.16 -21.85
CA GLY A 451 18.16 -10.75 -21.46
C GLY A 451 17.80 -10.56 -19.98
N PRO A 452 17.37 -9.34 -19.60
CA PRO A 452 16.98 -9.00 -18.23
C PRO A 452 15.73 -9.79 -17.79
N LYS A 453 15.54 -9.93 -16.47
CA LYS A 453 14.38 -10.63 -15.89
C LYS A 453 13.19 -9.69 -15.69
N ALA A 454 11.97 -10.22 -15.73
CA ALA A 454 10.77 -9.45 -15.45
C ALA A 454 10.60 -9.21 -13.94
N PHE A 455 10.31 -7.97 -13.56
CA PHE A 455 9.70 -7.59 -12.31
C PHE A 455 8.28 -7.14 -12.62
N VAL A 456 7.26 -7.86 -12.15
CA VAL A 456 5.86 -7.43 -12.23
C VAL A 456 5.57 -6.56 -11.01
N SER A 457 6.10 -5.33 -10.98
CA SER A 457 6.13 -4.59 -9.72
C SER A 457 4.77 -4.06 -9.28
N GLU A 458 3.84 -3.92 -10.21
CA GLU A 458 2.47 -3.49 -9.97
C GLU A 458 1.49 -4.34 -10.77
N TYR A 459 0.56 -5.01 -10.06
CA TYR A 459 -0.60 -5.63 -10.69
C TYR A 459 -1.85 -5.50 -9.81
N ALA A 460 -3.00 -5.23 -10.43
CA ALA A 460 -4.33 -5.40 -9.83
C ALA A 460 -5.43 -5.45 -10.91
N VAL A 461 -6.58 -6.04 -10.56
CA VAL A 461 -7.83 -5.70 -11.27
C VAL A 461 -8.30 -4.33 -10.78
N TRP A 462 -8.66 -3.41 -11.68
CA TRP A 462 -9.11 -2.05 -11.32
C TRP A 462 -10.51 -1.70 -11.84
N ARG A 463 -11.06 -0.58 -11.34
CA ARG A 463 -12.38 -0.03 -11.71
C ARG A 463 -13.56 -1.00 -11.46
N THR A 464 -14.52 -1.04 -12.38
CA THR A 464 -15.87 -1.61 -12.19
C THR A 464 -15.89 -3.09 -11.82
N ASP A 465 -14.85 -3.83 -12.18
CA ASP A 465 -14.75 -5.24 -11.81
C ASP A 465 -14.18 -5.46 -10.41
N ALA A 466 -13.32 -4.55 -9.99
CA ALA A 466 -12.61 -4.60 -8.74
C ALA A 466 -13.45 -4.15 -7.54
N GLY A 467 -14.26 -3.10 -7.73
CA GLY A 467 -14.98 -2.45 -6.64
C GLY A 467 -14.01 -1.99 -5.54
N ARG A 468 -14.28 -2.37 -4.28
CA ARG A 468 -13.37 -2.15 -3.13
C ARG A 468 -12.47 -3.35 -2.82
N GLY A 469 -12.32 -4.26 -3.79
CA GLY A 469 -11.65 -5.55 -3.64
C GLY A 469 -12.68 -6.67 -3.66
N SER A 470 -13.04 -7.11 -4.86
CA SER A 470 -14.02 -8.16 -5.10
C SER A 470 -13.40 -9.56 -5.22
N LEU A 471 -14.19 -10.59 -4.93
CA LEU A 471 -13.82 -11.98 -5.21
C LEU A 471 -13.41 -12.17 -6.67
N LEU A 472 -14.16 -11.61 -7.62
CA LEU A 472 -13.87 -11.68 -9.06
C LEU A 472 -12.47 -11.13 -9.40
N GLY A 473 -12.08 -10.00 -8.81
CA GLY A 473 -10.74 -9.43 -8.97
C GLY A 473 -9.67 -10.41 -8.49
N SER A 474 -9.83 -10.91 -7.25
CA SER A 474 -8.88 -11.86 -6.66
C SER A 474 -8.75 -13.19 -7.43
N LEU A 475 -9.83 -13.68 -8.07
CA LEU A 475 -9.77 -14.88 -8.90
C LEU A 475 -8.97 -14.65 -10.20
N ALA A 476 -9.14 -13.48 -10.84
CA ALA A 476 -8.36 -13.11 -12.02
C ALA A 476 -6.87 -12.94 -11.69
N GLU A 477 -6.58 -12.27 -10.57
CA GLU A 477 -5.23 -12.09 -10.04
C GLU A 477 -4.57 -13.43 -9.70
N ALA A 478 -5.28 -14.34 -9.01
CA ALA A 478 -4.78 -15.68 -8.73
C ALA A 478 -4.39 -16.43 -10.01
N ALA A 479 -5.21 -16.34 -11.06
CA ALA A 479 -4.90 -16.96 -12.34
C ALA A 479 -3.64 -16.37 -12.98
N PHE A 480 -3.50 -15.03 -12.96
CA PHE A 480 -2.30 -14.34 -13.41
C PHE A 480 -1.06 -14.80 -12.62
N LEU A 481 -1.14 -14.89 -11.29
CA LEU A 481 -0.05 -15.37 -10.44
C LEU A 481 0.36 -16.82 -10.72
N THR A 482 -0.56 -17.73 -11.05
CA THR A 482 -0.17 -19.09 -11.50
C THR A 482 0.65 -19.05 -12.80
N GLY A 483 0.40 -18.08 -13.66
CA GLY A 483 1.18 -17.77 -14.85
C GLY A 483 2.58 -17.25 -14.55
N LEU A 484 2.72 -16.42 -13.51
CA LEU A 484 4.03 -15.91 -13.05
C LEU A 484 4.88 -17.04 -12.45
N GLU A 485 4.31 -17.91 -11.62
CA GLU A 485 5.03 -19.10 -11.11
C GLU A 485 5.49 -20.03 -12.23
N LYS A 486 4.63 -20.27 -13.22
CA LYS A 486 4.95 -21.09 -14.40
C LYS A 486 6.12 -20.49 -15.20
N ASN A 487 6.24 -19.17 -15.25
CA ASN A 487 7.29 -18.45 -15.97
C ASN A 487 8.37 -17.88 -15.03
N SER A 488 8.53 -18.46 -13.83
CA SER A 488 9.53 -18.07 -12.83
C SER A 488 11.00 -18.26 -13.26
N ASP A 489 11.24 -18.87 -14.42
CA ASP A 489 12.54 -18.85 -15.11
C ASP A 489 12.91 -17.46 -15.65
N ILE A 490 11.94 -16.58 -15.85
CA ILE A 490 12.11 -15.21 -16.35
C ILE A 490 11.44 -14.14 -15.47
N VAL A 491 10.38 -14.48 -14.74
CA VAL A 491 9.76 -13.59 -13.74
C VAL A 491 10.48 -13.75 -12.41
N GLN A 492 11.19 -12.71 -11.98
CA GLN A 492 12.04 -12.72 -10.78
C GLN A 492 11.32 -12.23 -9.52
N MET A 493 10.35 -11.32 -9.70
CA MET A 493 9.65 -10.57 -8.65
C MET A 493 8.24 -10.19 -9.12
N ALA A 494 7.29 -10.10 -8.18
CA ALA A 494 5.92 -9.66 -8.40
C ALA A 494 5.31 -9.07 -7.11
N SER A 495 4.58 -7.96 -7.22
CA SER A 495 3.90 -7.30 -6.09
C SER A 495 2.55 -6.72 -6.49
N TYR A 496 1.56 -6.90 -5.62
CA TYR A 496 0.24 -6.28 -5.74
C TYR A 496 0.32 -4.78 -5.42
N ALA A 497 -0.46 -3.95 -6.11
CA ALA A 497 -0.49 -2.51 -5.89
C ALA A 497 -1.92 -1.92 -6.06
N PRO A 498 -2.32 -0.93 -5.25
CA PRO A 498 -1.64 -0.46 -4.03
C PRO A 498 -1.90 -1.37 -2.82
N LEU A 499 -1.07 -1.24 -1.79
CA LEU A 499 -1.08 -2.15 -0.63
C LEU A 499 -2.13 -1.77 0.44
N PHE A 500 -2.42 -0.48 0.59
CA PHE A 500 -3.07 0.09 1.76
C PHE A 500 -4.05 1.21 1.38
N VAL A 501 -5.23 1.22 2.01
CA VAL A 501 -6.18 2.35 1.93
C VAL A 501 -6.83 2.66 3.27
N ASN A 502 -6.82 3.95 3.64
CA ASN A 502 -7.62 4.47 4.73
C ASN A 502 -9.07 4.65 4.26
N ASP A 503 -10.05 4.03 4.93
CA ASP A 503 -11.46 4.08 4.51
C ASP A 503 -12.06 5.50 4.48
N ASN A 504 -11.42 6.47 5.14
CA ASN A 504 -11.88 7.86 5.17
C ASN A 504 -11.44 8.70 3.96
N ASP A 505 -10.36 8.33 3.27
CA ASP A 505 -9.89 9.01 2.06
C ASP A 505 -9.27 8.02 1.06
N GLN A 506 -9.91 7.91 -0.10
CA GLN A 506 -9.73 6.81 -1.05
C GLN A 506 -9.55 7.37 -2.44
N THR A 507 -8.30 7.73 -2.77
CA THR A 507 -7.91 8.28 -4.07
C THR A 507 -7.85 7.20 -5.15
N TRP A 508 -7.42 5.99 -4.78
CA TRP A 508 -7.36 4.81 -5.63
C TRP A 508 -8.13 3.63 -5.01
N ASN A 509 -8.61 2.70 -5.84
CA ASN A 509 -9.25 1.45 -5.43
C ASN A 509 -9.07 0.40 -6.56
N PRO A 510 -8.96 -0.91 -6.24
CA PRO A 510 -8.97 -1.50 -4.91
C PRO A 510 -7.57 -1.56 -4.30
N ASP A 511 -7.48 -2.01 -3.05
CA ASP A 511 -6.23 -2.17 -2.32
C ASP A 511 -6.21 -3.53 -1.59
N ALA A 512 -5.04 -3.98 -1.14
CA ALA A 512 -4.95 -5.24 -0.40
C ALA A 512 -5.50 -5.12 1.03
N ILE A 513 -5.19 -4.02 1.73
CA ILE A 513 -5.50 -3.82 3.15
C ILE A 513 -6.27 -2.52 3.35
N VAL A 514 -7.51 -2.62 3.83
CA VAL A 514 -8.35 -1.48 4.19
C VAL A 514 -8.29 -1.27 5.70
N PHE A 515 -8.09 -0.02 6.14
CA PHE A 515 -7.98 0.30 7.56
C PHE A 515 -8.58 1.67 7.90
N ASN A 516 -8.67 1.97 9.20
CA ASN A 516 -8.89 3.31 9.74
C ASN A 516 -8.06 3.47 11.02
N SER A 517 -8.41 4.42 11.88
CA SER A 517 -7.70 4.68 13.15
C SER A 517 -7.61 3.49 14.12
N TRP A 518 -8.55 2.52 14.08
CA TRP A 518 -8.67 1.48 15.11
C TRP A 518 -8.93 0.05 14.60
N GLN A 519 -9.30 -0.12 13.33
CA GLN A 519 -9.61 -1.41 12.72
C GLN A 519 -9.10 -1.52 11.29
N GLN A 520 -8.95 -2.77 10.84
CA GLN A 520 -8.39 -3.12 9.54
C GLN A 520 -8.94 -4.47 9.07
N TYR A 521 -9.00 -4.68 7.75
CA TYR A 521 -9.30 -5.96 7.14
C TYR A 521 -8.53 -6.14 5.83
N GLY A 522 -8.29 -7.40 5.47
CA GLY A 522 -7.75 -7.75 4.17
C GLY A 522 -8.86 -7.97 3.16
N THR A 523 -8.71 -7.43 1.96
CA THR A 523 -9.61 -7.70 0.82
C THR A 523 -9.44 -9.16 0.33
N PRO A 524 -10.33 -9.67 -0.55
CA PRO A 524 -10.15 -10.97 -1.19
C PRO A 524 -8.76 -11.13 -1.84
N SER A 525 -8.21 -10.06 -2.41
CA SER A 525 -6.87 -10.02 -3.01
C SER A 525 -5.75 -10.21 -1.98
N TYR A 526 -5.87 -9.67 -0.76
CA TYR A 526 -4.94 -9.98 0.34
C TYR A 526 -5.03 -11.45 0.78
N TRP A 527 -6.24 -11.98 0.96
CA TRP A 527 -6.42 -13.38 1.35
C TRP A 527 -5.95 -14.35 0.25
N MET A 528 -6.11 -13.97 -1.02
CA MET A 528 -5.61 -14.70 -2.18
C MET A 528 -4.08 -14.79 -2.19
N GLN A 529 -3.37 -13.69 -1.92
CA GLN A 529 -1.91 -13.68 -1.86
C GLN A 529 -1.34 -14.69 -0.84
N LYS A 530 -2.06 -14.96 0.26
CA LYS A 530 -1.65 -15.99 1.25
C LYS A 530 -1.58 -17.41 0.69
N PHE A 531 -2.26 -17.73 -0.42
CA PHE A 531 -2.08 -19.02 -1.08
C PHE A 531 -0.68 -19.18 -1.70
N PHE A 532 -0.04 -18.05 -2.05
CA PHE A 532 1.24 -17.96 -2.77
C PHE A 532 2.46 -17.71 -1.86
N ARG A 533 2.28 -17.48 -0.55
CA ARG A 533 3.36 -17.14 0.39
C ARG A 533 4.53 -18.15 0.48
N GLU A 534 4.30 -19.44 0.19
CA GLU A 534 5.36 -20.47 0.13
C GLU A 534 5.87 -20.77 -1.30
N SER A 535 5.55 -19.94 -2.29
CA SER A 535 6.01 -20.15 -3.68
C SER A 535 7.46 -19.70 -3.89
N SER A 536 7.86 -18.60 -3.26
CA SER A 536 9.22 -18.07 -3.34
C SER A 536 10.23 -19.09 -2.81
N GLY A 537 11.17 -19.52 -3.66
CA GLY A 537 12.17 -20.55 -3.32
C GLY A 537 11.69 -22.00 -3.45
N ALA A 538 10.40 -22.25 -3.71
CA ALA A 538 9.86 -23.59 -3.92
C ALA A 538 10.21 -24.17 -5.30
N MET A 539 9.89 -25.44 -5.52
CA MET A 539 10.05 -26.09 -6.82
C MET A 539 8.72 -26.11 -7.57
N ILE A 540 8.62 -25.44 -8.74
CA ILE A 540 7.45 -25.50 -9.64
C ILE A 540 7.50 -26.76 -10.51
N HIS A 541 6.35 -27.42 -10.65
CA HIS A 541 6.18 -28.65 -11.43
C HIS A 541 5.31 -28.44 -12.68
N PRO A 542 5.57 -29.16 -13.78
CA PRO A 542 4.67 -29.16 -14.94
C PRO A 542 3.27 -29.66 -14.58
N ILE A 543 2.26 -28.95 -15.11
CA ILE A 543 0.86 -29.34 -14.98
C ILE A 543 0.17 -29.41 -16.34
N THR A 544 -0.91 -30.17 -16.43
CA THR A 544 -1.78 -30.23 -17.61
C THR A 544 -3.24 -30.32 -17.18
N ILE A 545 -4.06 -29.38 -17.64
CA ILE A 545 -5.51 -29.39 -17.45
C ILE A 545 -6.14 -29.99 -18.71
N SER A 546 -6.93 -31.05 -18.55
CA SER A 546 -7.73 -31.66 -19.60
C SER A 546 -9.22 -31.47 -19.29
N SER A 547 -9.87 -30.56 -20.02
CA SER A 547 -11.30 -30.25 -19.92
C SER A 547 -11.76 -29.43 -21.12
N SER A 548 -13.03 -29.53 -21.52
CA SER A 548 -13.69 -28.55 -22.39
C SER A 548 -13.80 -27.17 -21.74
N TYR A 549 -13.73 -27.10 -20.41
CA TYR A 549 -13.80 -25.88 -19.60
C TYR A 549 -12.43 -25.24 -19.32
N SER A 550 -11.34 -25.76 -19.91
CA SER A 550 -9.98 -25.36 -19.56
C SER A 550 -9.67 -23.87 -19.79
N GLY A 551 -10.43 -23.18 -20.65
CA GLY A 551 -10.33 -21.72 -20.81
C GLY A 551 -10.56 -20.97 -19.50
N SER A 552 -11.59 -21.36 -18.74
CA SER A 552 -12.04 -20.76 -17.48
C SER A 552 -11.28 -21.25 -16.23
N LEU A 553 -10.27 -22.11 -16.43
CA LEU A 553 -9.43 -22.64 -15.36
C LEU A 553 -7.99 -22.09 -15.40
N ALA A 554 -7.35 -22.03 -14.24
CA ALA A 554 -5.90 -21.85 -14.12
C ALA A 554 -5.37 -22.70 -12.96
N ALA A 555 -4.12 -23.14 -13.03
CA ALA A 555 -3.50 -23.92 -11.95
C ALA A 555 -1.97 -23.85 -11.96
N SER A 556 -1.38 -23.99 -10.78
CA SER A 556 0.06 -24.24 -10.57
C SER A 556 0.25 -25.32 -9.50
N ALA A 557 1.40 -26.00 -9.51
CA ALA A 557 1.72 -27.01 -8.50
C ALA A 557 3.18 -26.89 -8.07
N ILE A 558 3.40 -26.68 -6.78
CA ILE A 558 4.74 -26.51 -6.19
C ILE A 558 5.02 -27.57 -5.13
N THR A 559 6.29 -27.94 -4.96
CA THR A 559 6.76 -28.59 -3.73
C THR A 559 7.68 -27.67 -2.94
N TRP A 560 7.44 -27.57 -1.64
CA TRP A 560 8.25 -26.80 -0.70
C TRP A 560 8.53 -27.62 0.56
N GLN A 561 9.53 -27.21 1.35
CA GLN A 561 9.91 -27.88 2.60
C GLN A 561 9.60 -27.00 3.82
N ASP A 562 9.04 -27.61 4.86
CA ASP A 562 8.86 -26.99 6.18
C ASP A 562 9.26 -27.98 7.27
N SER A 563 10.13 -27.55 8.19
CA SER A 563 10.41 -28.28 9.43
C SER A 563 10.76 -29.77 9.22
N GLY A 564 11.49 -30.07 8.13
CA GLY A 564 11.89 -31.42 7.72
C GLY A 564 10.88 -32.20 6.88
N ASN A 565 9.66 -31.69 6.69
CA ASN A 565 8.62 -32.29 5.85
C ASN A 565 8.59 -31.65 4.46
N SER A 566 8.19 -32.42 3.45
CA SER A 566 7.99 -31.95 2.07
C SER A 566 6.51 -31.95 1.73
N PHE A 567 6.00 -30.82 1.22
CA PHE A 567 4.58 -30.63 0.89
C PHE A 567 4.40 -30.37 -0.60
N LEU A 568 3.46 -31.06 -1.23
CA LEU A 568 2.92 -30.68 -2.55
C LEU A 568 1.72 -29.76 -2.33
N LYS A 569 1.79 -28.54 -2.87
CA LYS A 569 0.67 -27.59 -2.92
C LYS A 569 0.21 -27.43 -4.36
N VAL A 570 -1.06 -27.76 -4.62
CA VAL A 570 -1.71 -27.52 -5.91
C VAL A 570 -2.67 -26.35 -5.74
N LYS A 571 -2.46 -25.28 -6.51
CA LYS A 571 -3.30 -24.08 -6.55
C LYS A 571 -4.18 -24.15 -7.79
N ILE A 572 -5.48 -23.93 -7.62
CA ILE A 572 -6.49 -24.06 -8.67
C ILE A 572 -7.39 -22.83 -8.61
N VAL A 573 -7.69 -22.25 -9.77
CA VAL A 573 -8.64 -21.17 -9.95
C VAL A 573 -9.74 -21.66 -10.89
N ASN A 574 -10.98 -21.53 -10.43
CA ASN A 574 -12.15 -21.54 -11.31
C ASN A 574 -12.65 -20.10 -11.45
N PHE A 575 -12.57 -19.55 -12.66
CA PHE A 575 -13.04 -18.20 -12.98
C PHE A 575 -14.40 -18.22 -13.70
N GLY A 576 -14.87 -19.40 -14.09
CA GLY A 576 -16.17 -19.57 -14.72
C GLY A 576 -17.30 -19.73 -13.69
N PRO A 577 -18.57 -19.51 -14.10
CA PRO A 577 -19.72 -19.59 -13.19
C PRO A 577 -20.07 -21.03 -12.77
N ASP A 578 -19.64 -22.05 -13.51
CA ASP A 578 -20.09 -23.43 -13.33
C ASP A 578 -19.23 -24.18 -12.29
N THR A 579 -19.87 -25.03 -11.48
CA THR A 579 -19.15 -25.96 -10.60
C THR A 579 -18.36 -26.99 -11.41
N VAL A 580 -17.08 -27.16 -11.08
CA VAL A 580 -16.16 -28.10 -11.75
C VAL A 580 -15.78 -29.25 -10.82
N SER A 581 -16.10 -30.48 -11.22
CA SER A 581 -15.57 -31.70 -10.61
C SER A 581 -14.16 -31.96 -11.14
N LEU A 582 -13.15 -31.74 -10.29
CA LEU A 582 -11.74 -31.85 -10.65
C LEU A 582 -11.11 -33.14 -10.12
N THR A 583 -10.62 -33.98 -11.02
CA THR A 583 -9.74 -35.11 -10.67
C THR A 583 -8.29 -34.67 -10.72
N ILE A 584 -7.59 -34.71 -9.59
CA ILE A 584 -6.14 -34.42 -9.51
C ILE A 584 -5.37 -35.73 -9.57
N SER A 585 -4.41 -35.83 -10.49
CA SER A 585 -3.51 -36.99 -10.64
C SER A 585 -2.07 -36.51 -10.54
N VAL A 586 -1.27 -37.17 -9.69
CA VAL A 586 0.13 -36.81 -9.46
C VAL A 586 1.04 -37.98 -9.83
N SER A 587 2.06 -37.72 -10.65
CA SER A 587 3.15 -38.64 -10.97
C SER A 587 4.50 -38.12 -10.48
N GLY A 588 5.56 -38.93 -10.58
CA GLY A 588 6.94 -38.48 -10.37
C GLY A 588 7.45 -38.42 -8.93
N LEU A 589 6.57 -38.53 -7.93
CA LEU A 589 6.98 -38.61 -6.52
C LEU A 589 7.53 -40.01 -6.18
N GLN A 590 8.69 -40.06 -5.50
CA GLN A 590 9.29 -41.30 -5.02
C GLN A 590 8.57 -41.90 -3.80
N VAL A 591 7.86 -41.07 -3.04
CA VAL A 591 7.10 -41.47 -1.85
C VAL A 591 5.62 -41.20 -2.10
N SER A 592 4.75 -42.11 -1.66
CA SER A 592 3.30 -41.94 -1.75
C SER A 592 2.84 -40.72 -0.96
N ILE A 593 1.98 -39.89 -1.57
CA ILE A 593 1.34 -38.77 -0.88
C ILE A 593 0.54 -39.32 0.32
N ASN A 594 0.78 -38.77 1.52
CA ASN A 594 -0.06 -39.06 2.67
C ASN A 594 -1.42 -38.35 2.51
N ALA A 595 -2.35 -38.99 1.81
CA ALA A 595 -3.67 -38.44 1.51
C ALA A 595 -4.51 -38.12 2.76
N LEU A 596 -4.23 -38.76 3.90
CA LEU A 596 -4.88 -38.47 5.19
C LEU A 596 -4.39 -37.14 5.81
N GLY A 597 -3.25 -36.61 5.37
CA GLY A 597 -2.74 -35.30 5.73
C GLY A 597 -3.07 -34.18 4.73
N SER A 598 -3.83 -34.48 3.67
CA SER A 598 -4.20 -33.52 2.64
C SER A 598 -5.28 -32.56 3.15
N ASN A 599 -4.94 -31.28 3.30
CA ASN A 599 -5.89 -30.22 3.60
C ASN A 599 -6.24 -29.43 2.32
N ALA A 600 -7.53 -29.18 2.12
CA ALA A 600 -8.02 -28.27 1.10
C ALA A 600 -8.50 -26.97 1.74
N THR A 601 -8.11 -25.84 1.15
CA THR A 601 -8.48 -24.49 1.59
C THR A 601 -9.01 -23.74 0.39
N VAL A 602 -10.14 -23.07 0.57
CA VAL A 602 -10.92 -22.43 -0.50
C VAL A 602 -11.10 -20.95 -0.16
N LEU A 603 -11.06 -20.08 -1.16
CA LEU A 603 -11.53 -18.69 -1.06
C LEU A 603 -12.64 -18.54 -2.11
N THR A 604 -13.85 -18.26 -1.65
CA THR A 604 -15.07 -18.24 -2.47
C THR A 604 -16.16 -17.43 -1.79
N SER A 605 -17.28 -17.20 -2.48
CA SER A 605 -18.53 -16.66 -1.94
C SER A 605 -19.69 -17.04 -2.85
N SER A 606 -20.93 -16.82 -2.38
CA SER A 606 -22.15 -16.98 -3.19
C SER A 606 -22.29 -15.98 -4.34
N ASN A 607 -21.58 -14.85 -4.29
CA ASN A 607 -21.55 -13.85 -5.35
C ASN A 607 -20.10 -13.42 -5.67
N VAL A 608 -19.71 -13.45 -6.95
CA VAL A 608 -18.38 -13.04 -7.40
C VAL A 608 -18.07 -11.55 -7.19
N LYS A 609 -19.10 -10.72 -6.98
CA LYS A 609 -18.96 -9.30 -6.61
C LYS A 609 -18.92 -9.06 -5.10
N ASP A 610 -18.78 -10.10 -4.28
CA ASP A 610 -18.64 -9.93 -2.83
C ASP A 610 -17.25 -9.40 -2.44
N GLU A 611 -17.28 -8.53 -1.43
CA GLU A 611 -16.16 -7.78 -0.89
C GLU A 611 -16.15 -7.91 0.65
N ASN A 612 -15.01 -7.64 1.28
CA ASN A 612 -14.95 -7.47 2.74
C ASN A 612 -15.26 -6.02 3.12
N SER A 613 -15.74 -5.80 4.34
CA SER A 613 -16.03 -4.47 4.90
C SER A 613 -15.80 -4.46 6.41
N PHE A 614 -15.78 -3.30 7.08
CA PHE A 614 -15.70 -3.29 8.54
C PHE A 614 -16.90 -3.96 9.25
N SER A 615 -18.08 -3.99 8.62
CA SER A 615 -19.25 -4.71 9.15
C SER A 615 -19.19 -6.22 8.90
N ASN A 616 -18.45 -6.67 7.89
CA ASN A 616 -18.15 -8.08 7.68
C ASN A 616 -16.72 -8.28 7.12
N PRO A 617 -15.68 -8.18 7.98
CA PRO A 617 -14.27 -8.13 7.54
C PRO A 617 -13.72 -9.48 7.08
N ASN A 618 -14.57 -10.49 7.10
CA ASN A 618 -14.28 -11.89 6.83
C ASN A 618 -15.32 -12.52 5.88
N LYS A 619 -16.12 -11.72 5.15
CA LYS A 619 -17.14 -12.20 4.21
C LYS A 619 -16.54 -13.14 3.18
N VAL A 620 -15.43 -12.71 2.59
CA VAL A 620 -14.65 -13.44 1.59
C VAL A 620 -13.24 -13.59 2.15
N LYS A 621 -13.02 -14.72 2.81
CA LYS A 621 -11.69 -15.16 3.25
C LYS A 621 -11.51 -16.65 3.00
N TRP A 622 -10.27 -17.10 3.16
CA TRP A 622 -9.97 -18.53 3.11
C TRP A 622 -10.62 -19.35 4.24
N CYS A 623 -11.14 -20.52 3.89
CA CYS A 623 -11.83 -21.49 4.75
C CYS A 623 -11.31 -22.91 4.46
N GLN A 624 -11.26 -23.79 5.46
CA GLN A 624 -11.01 -25.22 5.23
C GLN A 624 -12.25 -25.85 4.59
N GLN A 625 -12.07 -26.67 3.54
CA GLN A 625 -13.19 -27.26 2.77
C GLN A 625 -14.10 -28.19 3.61
N THR A 626 -13.62 -28.69 4.74
CA THR A 626 -14.41 -29.48 5.70
C THR A 626 -15.39 -28.65 6.53
N ASN A 627 -15.23 -27.32 6.53
CA ASN A 627 -16.13 -26.38 7.19
C ASN A 627 -16.95 -25.66 6.12
N LEU A 628 -18.21 -25.33 6.42
CA LEU A 628 -18.98 -24.43 5.58
C LEU A 628 -18.26 -23.08 5.54
N CYS A 629 -17.87 -22.65 4.34
CA CYS A 629 -17.40 -21.29 4.10
C CYS A 629 -18.55 -20.30 4.36
N PRO A 630 -18.25 -19.09 4.88
CA PRO A 630 -19.27 -18.10 5.27
C PRO A 630 -20.09 -17.54 4.11
#